data_AF-A0A679J4I0-F1
#
_entry.id   AF-A0A679J4I0-F1
#
_cell.length_a   1.000
_cell.length_b   1.000
_cell.length_c   1.000
_cell.angle_alpha   90.00
_cell.angle_beta   90.00
_cell.angle_gamma   90.00
#
_symmetry.space_group_name_H-M   'P 1'
#
loop_
_entity.id
_entity.type
_entity.pdbx_description
1 polymer ?
#
loop_
_entity_poly.entity_id
_entity_poly.type
_entity_poly.pdbx_seq_one_letter_code
_entity_poly.pdbx_strand_id
1 'polypeptide(L)'
;MSHVTIIKNTQGRLQGLDEKGQRAYAKWRRLVEGLEIGQTLTFSYRFPRSPKHHRLFFAKLQSLLDRTETFSDLDKLRYWVVMCAGYFDLVPGFDGQPNAIPRSLDFDSMDEADFGELHRAVDAFLWTARAQETLWPALDAEQRYACVDSWVQEFAQ
;
A
#
# COMPACT_ATOMS: atom_id res chain seq x y z
N MET A 1 11.19 -21.70 7.13
CA MET A 1 10.11 -21.83 6.13
C MET A 1 10.73 -21.95 4.74
N SER A 2 10.27 -22.89 3.91
CA SER A 2 10.72 -22.96 2.51
C SER A 2 10.03 -21.89 1.67
N HIS A 3 10.80 -20.92 1.17
CA HIS A 3 10.31 -19.88 0.27
C HIS A 3 10.32 -20.40 -1.17
N VAL A 4 9.20 -20.25 -1.88
CA VAL A 4 9.05 -20.68 -3.27
C VAL A 4 8.61 -19.46 -4.08
N THR A 5 9.51 -18.94 -4.92
CA THR A 5 9.21 -17.83 -5.83
C THR A 5 8.94 -18.40 -7.22
N ILE A 6 7.75 -18.13 -7.75
CA ILE A 6 7.33 -18.58 -9.07
C ILE A 6 6.97 -17.41 -9.97
N ILE A 7 7.19 -17.58 -11.26
CA ILE A 7 6.78 -16.68 -12.31
C ILE A 7 5.94 -17.43 -13.35
N LYS A 8 5.11 -16.69 -14.09
CA LYS A 8 4.48 -17.20 -15.30
C LYS A 8 5.41 -16.90 -16.48
N ASN A 9 5.90 -17.93 -17.14
CA ASN A 9 6.82 -17.77 -18.26
C ASN A 9 6.10 -17.31 -19.54
N THR A 10 6.86 -17.06 -20.60
CA THR A 10 6.35 -16.61 -21.91
C THR A 10 5.36 -17.58 -22.56
N GLN A 11 5.37 -18.86 -22.16
CA GLN A 11 4.44 -19.89 -22.62
C GLN A 11 3.22 -20.04 -21.70
N GLY A 12 3.07 -19.16 -20.70
CA GLY A 12 1.95 -19.18 -19.75
C GLY A 12 2.06 -20.25 -18.66
N ARG A 13 3.21 -20.93 -18.51
CA ARG A 13 3.42 -21.98 -17.50
C ARG A 13 4.10 -21.41 -16.26
N LEU A 14 3.73 -21.93 -15.08
CA LEU A 14 4.40 -21.61 -13.83
C LEU A 14 5.76 -22.30 -13.77
N GLN A 15 6.80 -21.53 -13.45
CA GLN A 15 8.15 -22.00 -13.21
C GLN A 15 8.80 -21.22 -12.05
N GLY A 16 9.84 -21.78 -11.46
CA GLY A 16 10.67 -21.04 -10.51
C GLY A 16 11.38 -19.86 -11.18
N LEU A 17 11.65 -18.81 -10.41
CA LEU A 17 12.33 -17.61 -10.90
C LEU A 17 13.74 -17.92 -11.43
N ASP A 18 14.46 -18.80 -10.75
CA ASP A 18 15.81 -19.26 -11.06
C ASP A 18 15.91 -20.80 -10.92
N GLU A 19 17.08 -21.39 -11.15
CA GLU A 19 17.26 -22.85 -11.02
C GLU A 19 16.95 -23.37 -9.62
N LYS A 20 17.32 -22.59 -8.59
CA LYS A 20 17.04 -22.93 -7.20
C LYS A 20 15.54 -22.91 -6.92
N GLY A 21 14.85 -21.88 -7.38
CA GLY A 21 13.41 -21.71 -7.34
C GLY A 21 12.68 -22.79 -8.13
N GLN A 22 13.22 -23.23 -9.26
CA GLN A 22 12.64 -24.31 -10.05
C GLN A 22 12.70 -25.64 -9.28
N ARG A 23 13.82 -25.92 -8.62
CA ARG A 23 13.94 -27.08 -7.71
C ARG A 23 12.97 -26.97 -6.52
N ALA A 24 12.84 -25.79 -5.93
CA ALA A 24 11.92 -25.55 -4.82
C ALA A 24 10.45 -25.71 -5.22
N TYR A 25 10.07 -25.18 -6.39
CA TYR A 25 8.74 -25.32 -6.98
C TYR A 25 8.41 -26.78 -7.29
N ALA A 26 9.34 -27.52 -7.92
CA ALA A 26 9.16 -28.95 -8.17
C ALA A 26 9.00 -29.76 -6.88
N LYS A 27 9.77 -29.45 -5.83
CA LYS A 27 9.64 -30.08 -4.51
C LYS A 27 8.28 -29.78 -3.89
N TRP A 28 7.86 -28.52 -3.86
CA TRP A 28 6.56 -28.11 -3.33
C TRP A 28 5.41 -28.80 -4.06
N ARG A 29 5.47 -28.83 -5.40
CA ARG A 29 4.47 -29.49 -6.23
C ARG A 29 4.30 -30.96 -5.88
N ARG A 30 5.42 -31.70 -5.72
CA ARG A 30 5.39 -33.11 -5.28
C ARG A 30 4.78 -33.29 -3.89
N LEU A 31 5.02 -32.36 -2.96
CA LEU A 31 4.42 -32.42 -1.63
C LEU A 31 2.91 -32.24 -1.68
N VAL A 32 2.42 -31.28 -2.48
CA VAL A 32 0.98 -31.02 -2.67
C VAL A 32 0.31 -32.20 -3.36
N GLU A 33 0.91 -32.73 -4.44
CA GLU A 33 0.39 -33.87 -5.19
C GLU A 33 0.39 -35.17 -4.37
N GLY A 34 1.27 -35.28 -3.38
CA GLY A 34 1.39 -36.45 -2.49
C GLY A 34 0.62 -36.37 -1.18
N LEU A 35 -0.26 -35.37 -0.99
CA LEU A 35 -1.07 -35.26 0.23
C LEU A 35 -2.09 -36.41 0.31
N GLU A 36 -2.08 -37.12 1.43
CA GLU A 36 -3.06 -38.16 1.72
C GLU A 36 -4.36 -37.59 2.28
N ILE A 37 -5.46 -38.36 2.19
CA ILE A 37 -6.75 -37.97 2.76
C ILE A 37 -6.60 -37.74 4.26
N GLY A 38 -6.97 -36.55 4.74
CA GLY A 38 -6.87 -36.15 6.14
C GLY A 38 -5.58 -35.39 6.50
N GLN A 39 -4.61 -35.27 5.59
CA GLN A 39 -3.45 -34.41 5.80
C GLN A 39 -3.77 -32.95 5.46
N THR A 40 -3.26 -32.02 6.27
CA THR A 40 -3.42 -30.57 6.07
C THR A 40 -2.09 -29.92 5.69
N LEU A 41 -2.11 -29.10 4.65
CA LEU A 41 -0.98 -28.23 4.26
C LEU A 41 -1.40 -26.77 4.41
N THR A 42 -0.64 -26.00 5.17
CA THR A 42 -0.80 -24.54 5.24
C THR A 42 0.33 -23.88 4.44
N PHE A 43 0.00 -22.90 3.60
CA PHE A 43 1.00 -22.08 2.91
C PHE A 43 0.55 -20.61 2.91
N SER A 44 1.55 -19.72 2.91
CA SER A 44 1.37 -18.28 2.74
C SER A 44 2.01 -17.87 1.42
N TYR A 45 1.35 -16.99 0.67
CA TYR A 45 1.92 -16.40 -0.55
C TYR A 45 1.94 -14.88 -0.41
N ARG A 46 2.88 -14.25 -1.12
CA ARG A 46 3.01 -12.81 -1.22
C ARG A 46 3.13 -12.45 -2.69
N PHE A 47 2.23 -11.60 -3.18
CA PHE A 47 2.45 -10.94 -4.46
C PHE A 47 3.34 -9.73 -4.22
N PRO A 48 4.47 -9.57 -4.92
CA PRO A 48 5.22 -8.33 -4.87
C PRO A 48 4.29 -7.19 -5.31
N ARG A 49 4.44 -6.02 -4.68
CA ARG A 49 3.67 -4.83 -5.00
C ARG A 49 3.74 -4.56 -6.50
N SER A 50 2.65 -4.08 -7.09
CA SER A 50 2.60 -3.65 -8.48
C SER A 50 3.37 -2.33 -8.65
N PRO A 51 4.43 -2.27 -9.48
CA PRO A 51 5.13 -1.02 -9.75
C PRO A 51 4.24 0.06 -10.38
N LYS A 52 3.15 -0.33 -11.06
CA LYS A 52 2.15 0.60 -11.60
C LYS A 52 1.34 1.23 -10.47
N HIS A 53 0.88 0.42 -9.52
CA HIS A 53 0.08 0.88 -8.39
C HIS A 53 0.90 1.80 -7.46
N HIS A 54 2.16 1.43 -7.19
CA HIS A 54 3.07 2.29 -6.44
C HIS A 54 3.24 3.67 -7.10
N ARG A 55 3.51 3.70 -8.42
CA ARG A 55 3.61 4.96 -9.17
C ARG A 55 2.33 5.79 -9.14
N LEU A 56 1.17 5.14 -9.27
CA LEU A 56 -0.14 5.81 -9.18
C LEU A 56 -0.32 6.50 -7.82
N PHE A 57 -0.05 5.79 -6.72
CA PHE A 57 -0.18 6.35 -5.37
C PHE A 57 0.69 7.60 -5.18
N PHE A 58 1.96 7.56 -5.62
CA PHE A 58 2.85 8.72 -5.51
C PHE A 58 2.46 9.86 -6.46
N ALA A 59 1.94 9.56 -7.66
CA ALA A 59 1.41 10.58 -8.56
C ALA A 59 0.19 11.30 -7.94
N LYS A 60 -0.70 10.56 -7.28
CA LYS A 60 -1.83 11.10 -6.51
C LYS A 60 -1.37 12.04 -5.40
N LEU A 61 -0.36 11.64 -4.62
CA LEU A 61 0.21 12.48 -3.56
C LEU A 61 0.86 13.75 -4.11
N GLN A 62 1.57 13.66 -5.24
CA GLN A 62 2.17 14.83 -5.88
C GLN A 62 1.08 15.80 -6.37
N SER A 63 0.07 15.32 -7.08
CA SER A 63 -1.06 16.16 -7.51
C SER A 63 -1.80 16.77 -6.30
N LEU A 64 -1.92 16.05 -5.19
CA LEU A 64 -2.51 16.60 -3.96
C LEU A 64 -1.63 17.70 -3.34
N LEU A 65 -0.31 17.52 -3.34
CA LEU A 65 0.65 18.52 -2.85
C LEU A 65 0.54 19.82 -3.63
N ASP A 66 0.40 19.73 -4.96
CA ASP A 66 0.29 20.89 -5.83
C ASP A 66 -1.03 21.68 -5.60
N ARG A 67 -2.00 21.06 -4.92
CA ARG A 67 -3.33 21.64 -4.65
C ARG A 67 -3.53 22.13 -3.22
N THR A 68 -2.75 21.65 -2.24
CA THR A 68 -2.94 22.00 -0.82
C THR A 68 -2.25 23.30 -0.42
N GLU A 69 -2.82 24.01 0.56
CA GLU A 69 -2.26 25.24 1.13
C GLU A 69 -1.30 24.96 2.30
N THR A 70 -1.41 23.78 2.91
CA THR A 70 -0.80 23.48 4.23
C THR A 70 0.57 22.83 4.11
N PHE A 71 0.82 22.07 3.05
CA PHE A 71 2.06 21.32 2.86
C PHE A 71 2.83 21.84 1.65
N SER A 72 4.14 21.98 1.79
CA SER A 72 5.07 22.33 0.71
C SER A 72 6.12 21.24 0.45
N ASP A 73 6.02 20.12 1.17
CA ASP A 73 6.94 19.00 1.12
C ASP A 73 6.15 17.69 1.03
N LEU A 74 6.50 16.88 0.02
CA LEU A 74 5.79 15.65 -0.30
C LEU A 74 5.89 14.64 0.84
N ASP A 75 7.04 14.55 1.51
CA ASP A 75 7.24 13.60 2.60
C ASP A 75 6.40 13.97 3.82
N LYS A 76 6.30 15.25 4.17
CA LYS A 76 5.42 15.71 5.25
C LYS A 76 3.95 15.44 4.95
N LEU A 77 3.48 15.74 3.73
CA LEU A 77 2.12 15.42 3.30
C LEU A 77 1.86 13.91 3.37
N ARG A 78 2.79 13.12 2.83
CA ARG A 78 2.73 11.66 2.82
C ARG A 78 2.66 11.10 4.24
N TYR A 79 3.54 11.53 5.15
CA TYR A 79 3.52 11.10 6.54
C TYR A 79 2.18 11.43 7.20
N TRP A 80 1.70 12.66 7.04
CA TRP A 80 0.44 13.07 7.62
C TRP A 80 -0.74 12.23 7.12
N VAL A 81 -0.85 12.03 5.80
CA VAL A 81 -2.01 11.31 5.22
C VAL A 81 -1.98 9.83 5.58
N VAL A 82 -0.82 9.17 5.58
CA VAL A 82 -0.75 7.75 5.95
C VAL A 82 -0.93 7.53 7.44
N MET A 83 -0.46 8.44 8.30
CA MET A 83 -0.77 8.39 9.73
C MET A 83 -2.27 8.54 9.97
N CYS A 84 -2.93 9.46 9.26
CA CYS A 84 -4.39 9.62 9.36
C CYS A 84 -5.16 8.41 8.81
N ALA A 85 -4.58 7.68 7.86
CA ALA A 85 -5.11 6.41 7.37
C ALA A 85 -4.79 5.21 8.29
N GLY A 86 -4.18 5.43 9.46
CA GLY A 86 -3.90 4.38 10.44
C GLY A 86 -2.58 3.62 10.23
N TYR A 87 -1.73 4.07 9.31
CA TYR A 87 -0.47 3.40 8.96
C TYR A 87 0.73 3.98 9.72
N PHE A 88 0.71 3.79 11.04
CA PHE A 88 1.74 4.28 11.95
C PHE A 88 1.95 3.33 13.12
N ASP A 89 3.08 3.49 13.79
CA ASP A 89 3.38 2.86 15.07
C ASP A 89 3.30 3.90 16.19
N LEU A 90 2.80 3.48 17.35
CA LEU A 90 2.84 4.28 18.57
C LEU A 90 4.08 3.89 19.38
N VAL A 91 4.90 4.88 19.68
CA VAL A 91 6.07 4.71 20.56
C VAL A 91 5.93 5.60 21.79
N PRO A 92 6.48 5.22 22.95
CA PRO A 92 6.51 6.09 24.11
C PRO A 92 7.24 7.41 23.81
N GLY A 93 6.57 8.54 24.03
CA GLY A 93 7.17 9.86 23.95
C GLY A 93 7.96 10.21 25.21
N PHE A 94 8.84 11.21 25.08
CA PHE A 94 9.66 11.68 26.19
C PHE A 94 8.85 12.37 27.31
N ASP A 95 7.63 12.80 27.00
CA ASP A 95 6.66 13.42 27.89
C ASP A 95 5.64 12.41 28.47
N GLY A 96 5.81 11.11 28.18
CA GLY A 96 4.90 10.05 28.59
C GLY A 96 3.63 9.94 27.74
N GLN A 97 3.45 10.79 26.72
CA GLN A 97 2.38 10.63 25.74
C GLN A 97 2.88 9.79 24.56
N PRO A 98 2.02 8.99 23.91
CA PRO A 98 2.43 8.18 22.77
C PRO A 98 2.65 9.07 21.54
N ASN A 99 3.80 8.90 20.88
CA ASN A 99 4.14 9.54 19.62
C ASN A 99 3.80 8.61 18.45
N ALA A 100 3.12 9.14 17.43
CA ALA A 100 2.88 8.42 16.19
C ALA A 100 4.07 8.57 15.23
N ILE A 101 4.59 7.45 14.74
CA ILE A 101 5.64 7.39 13.72
C ILE A 101 5.08 6.69 12.49
N PRO A 102 5.12 7.33 11.29
CA PRO A 102 4.64 6.70 10.07
C PRO A 102 5.48 5.47 9.75
N ARG A 103 4.81 4.37 9.39
CA ARG A 103 5.50 3.16 8.92
C ARG A 103 6.13 3.39 7.55
N SER A 104 7.21 2.66 7.25
CA SER A 104 7.86 2.74 5.95
C SER A 104 6.94 2.26 4.81
N LEU A 105 6.96 2.99 3.70
CA LEU A 105 6.32 2.63 2.44
C LEU A 105 7.29 2.02 1.43
N ASP A 106 8.48 1.61 1.87
CA ASP A 106 9.45 0.91 1.05
C ASP A 106 8.78 -0.23 0.28
N PHE A 107 9.24 -0.46 -0.95
CA PHE A 107 8.59 -1.38 -1.86
C PHE A 107 8.47 -2.81 -1.28
N ASP A 108 9.43 -3.19 -0.44
CA ASP A 108 9.50 -4.50 0.20
C ASP A 108 8.81 -4.54 1.57
N SER A 109 8.30 -3.42 2.11
CA SER A 109 7.74 -3.37 3.47
C SER A 109 6.37 -4.04 3.60
N MET A 110 5.57 -4.08 2.52
CA MET A 110 4.23 -4.68 2.49
C MET A 110 3.91 -5.29 1.12
N ASP A 111 2.91 -6.16 1.06
CA ASP A 111 2.49 -6.76 -0.20
C ASP A 111 1.48 -5.89 -0.97
N GLU A 112 1.04 -6.36 -2.14
CA GLU A 112 0.07 -5.64 -2.97
C GLU A 112 -1.30 -5.50 -2.31
N ALA A 113 -1.73 -6.49 -1.50
CA ALA A 113 -3.03 -6.46 -0.85
C ALA A 113 -3.03 -5.42 0.27
N ASP A 114 -2.03 -5.46 1.15
CA ASP A 114 -1.81 -4.48 2.21
C ASP A 114 -1.68 -3.06 1.64
N PHE A 115 -0.94 -2.90 0.53
CA PHE A 115 -0.80 -1.59 -0.12
C PHE A 115 -2.12 -1.08 -0.71
N GLY A 116 -2.93 -1.97 -1.28
CA GLY A 116 -4.27 -1.63 -1.74
C GLY A 116 -5.21 -1.23 -0.61
N GLU A 117 -5.11 -1.85 0.56
CA GLU A 117 -5.85 -1.43 1.74
C GLU A 117 -5.44 -0.03 2.21
N LEU A 118 -4.13 0.22 2.31
CA LEU A 118 -3.62 1.54 2.65
C LEU A 118 -4.09 2.62 1.66
N HIS A 119 -3.97 2.37 0.35
CA HIS A 119 -4.39 3.33 -0.66
C HIS A 119 -5.88 3.65 -0.53
N ARG A 120 -6.74 2.63 -0.35
CA ARG A 120 -8.18 2.84 -0.10
C ARG A 120 -8.44 3.63 1.18
N ALA A 121 -7.70 3.36 2.26
CA ALA A 121 -7.85 4.08 3.52
C ALA A 121 -7.45 5.56 3.39
N VAL A 122 -6.36 5.85 2.65
CA VAL A 122 -5.95 7.21 2.31
C VAL A 122 -7.04 7.91 1.50
N ASP A 123 -7.54 7.29 0.45
CA ASP A 123 -8.61 7.87 -0.39
C ASP A 123 -9.87 8.16 0.43
N ALA A 124 -10.30 7.23 1.28
CA ALA A 124 -11.45 7.41 2.17
C ALA A 124 -11.23 8.55 3.18
N PHE A 125 -10.02 8.67 3.73
CA PHE A 125 -9.69 9.74 4.67
C PHE A 125 -9.78 11.13 4.02
N LEU A 126 -9.35 11.29 2.77
CA LEU A 126 -9.40 12.57 2.05
C LEU A 126 -10.82 13.11 1.85
N TRP A 127 -11.83 12.25 1.88
CA TRP A 127 -13.25 12.64 1.85
C TRP A 127 -13.80 13.14 3.20
N THR A 128 -13.01 13.07 4.28
CA THR A 128 -13.46 13.56 5.60
C THR A 128 -13.30 15.07 5.74
N ALA A 129 -14.21 15.69 6.50
CA ALA A 129 -14.13 17.13 6.81
C ALA A 129 -12.78 17.50 7.44
N ARG A 130 -12.26 16.67 8.36
CA ARG A 130 -10.95 16.89 9.00
C ARG A 130 -9.82 16.98 7.98
N ALA A 131 -9.80 16.09 6.98
CA ALA A 131 -8.75 16.12 5.96
C ALA A 131 -8.85 17.40 5.13
N GLN A 132 -10.06 17.72 4.68
CA GLN A 132 -10.35 18.88 3.86
C GLN A 132 -10.06 20.22 4.55
N GLU A 133 -10.46 20.37 5.81
CA GLU A 133 -10.13 21.51 6.68
C GLU A 133 -8.63 21.69 6.85
N THR A 134 -7.90 20.58 6.96
CA THR A 134 -6.44 20.63 7.11
C THR A 134 -5.76 21.00 5.79
N LEU A 135 -6.24 20.48 4.65
CA LEU A 135 -5.60 20.68 3.36
C LEU A 135 -5.88 22.07 2.76
N TRP A 136 -7.07 22.63 3.06
CA TRP A 136 -7.52 23.93 2.53
C TRP A 136 -8.21 24.77 3.62
N PRO A 137 -7.44 25.25 4.61
CA PRO A 137 -8.00 26.01 5.73
C PRO A 137 -8.70 27.30 5.30
N ALA A 138 -8.31 27.94 4.18
CA ALA A 138 -8.91 29.19 3.73
C ALA A 138 -10.26 29.03 3.00
N LEU A 139 -10.57 27.82 2.52
CA LEU A 139 -11.77 27.52 1.73
C LEU A 139 -12.97 27.17 2.61
N ASP A 140 -14.18 27.36 2.10
CA ASP A 140 -15.39 26.84 2.74
C ASP A 140 -15.61 25.34 2.46
N ALA A 141 -16.64 24.74 3.06
CA ALA A 141 -16.91 23.31 2.94
C ALA A 141 -17.25 22.86 1.51
N GLU A 142 -17.94 23.70 0.73
CA GLU A 142 -18.33 23.39 -0.64
C GLU A 142 -17.11 23.43 -1.57
N GLN A 143 -16.30 24.47 -1.43
CA GLN A 143 -15.04 24.63 -2.15
C GLN A 143 -14.06 23.49 -1.86
N ARG A 144 -13.91 23.12 -0.59
CA ARG A 144 -13.10 21.98 -0.15
C ARG A 144 -13.55 20.66 -0.79
N TYR A 145 -14.86 20.41 -0.79
CA TYR A 145 -15.42 19.23 -1.42
C TYR A 145 -15.10 19.19 -2.92
N ALA A 146 -15.26 20.32 -3.62
CA ALA A 146 -14.94 20.44 -5.04
C ALA A 146 -13.44 20.20 -5.34
N CYS A 147 -12.54 20.60 -4.44
CA CYS A 147 -11.12 20.29 -4.56
C CYS A 147 -10.85 18.78 -4.53
N VAL A 148 -11.48 18.04 -3.61
CA VAL A 148 -11.33 16.57 -3.53
C VAL A 148 -11.97 15.90 -4.75
N ASP A 149 -13.18 16.30 -5.12
CA ASP A 149 -13.89 15.71 -6.27
C ASP A 149 -13.09 15.90 -7.57
N SER A 150 -12.65 17.12 -7.87
CA SER A 150 -11.84 17.39 -9.07
C SER A 150 -10.50 16.64 -9.07
N TRP A 151 -9.90 16.38 -7.91
CA TRP A 151 -8.69 15.58 -7.78
C TRP A 151 -8.98 14.09 -8.03
N VAL A 152 -10.09 13.55 -7.52
CA VAL A 152 -10.47 12.14 -7.78
C VAL A 152 -10.76 11.91 -9.27
N GLN A 153 -11.44 12.85 -9.93
CA GLN A 153 -11.75 12.75 -11.37
C GLN A 153 -10.51 12.73 -12.26
N GLU A 154 -9.40 13.34 -11.83
CA GLU A 154 -8.11 13.32 -12.55
C GLU A 154 -7.58 11.88 -12.72
N PHE A 155 -7.80 11.02 -11.73
CA PHE A 155 -7.28 9.64 -11.69
C PHE A 155 -8.32 8.57 -12.02
N ALA A 156 -9.55 8.96 -12.35
CA ALA A 156 -10.62 8.05 -12.76
C ALA A 156 -10.58 7.68 -14.26
N GLN A 157 -9.65 8.26 -15.02
CA GLN A 157 -9.43 8.07 -16.46
C GLN A 157 -8.44 6.93 -16.75
#